data_AF-A0A3B9A9Y0-F1
#
_entry.id   AF-A0A3B9A9Y0-F1
#
_cell.length_a   1.000
_cell.length_b   1.000
_cell.length_c   1.000
_cell.angle_alpha   90.00
_cell.angle_beta   90.00
_cell.angle_gamma   90.00
#
_symmetry.space_group_name_H-M   'P 1'
#
loop_
_entity.id
_entity.type
_entity.pdbx_description
1 polymer ?
#
loop_
_entity_poly.entity_id
_entity_poly.type
_entity_poly.pdbx_seq_one_letter_code
_entity_poly.pdbx_strand_id
1 'polypeptide(L)'
;LYLAEKTGRFYPADNAGRAEVLQWLFWQMAGLGPIAGQNLHFSHSAPKELPYAVDRYVRETERLFGVLEQRLREREFIAGDYSIVDMACYPWISLFSPLSIPID
;
A
#
# COMPACT_ATOMS: atom_id res chain seq x y z
N LEU A 1 4.10 9.25 -10.48
CA LEU A 1 5.23 10.21 -10.44
C LEU A 1 5.15 11.24 -11.56
N TYR A 2 5.30 10.86 -12.84
CA TYR A 2 5.33 11.82 -13.98
C TYR A 2 4.23 12.89 -13.96
N LEU A 3 2.96 12.51 -13.75
CA LEU A 3 1.86 13.48 -13.73
C LEU A 3 1.95 14.47 -12.57
N ALA A 4 2.46 14.05 -11.42
CA ALA A 4 2.64 14.93 -10.27
C ALA A 4 3.75 15.95 -10.51
N GLU A 5 4.85 15.53 -11.13
CA GLU A 5 5.93 16.43 -11.54
C GLU A 5 5.49 17.39 -12.64
N LYS A 6 4.79 16.88 -13.66
CA LYS A 6 4.28 17.69 -14.79
C LYS A 6 3.30 18.77 -14.33
N THR A 7 2.48 18.48 -13.32
CA THR A 7 1.43 19.39 -12.85
C THR A 7 1.82 20.18 -11.61
N GLY A 8 2.91 19.81 -10.92
CA GLY A 8 3.29 20.38 -9.63
C GLY A 8 2.29 20.10 -8.52
N ARG A 9 1.50 19.01 -8.62
CA ARG A 9 0.44 18.67 -7.66
C ARG A 9 0.70 17.34 -6.98
N PHE A 10 0.32 17.23 -5.70
CA PHE A 10 0.36 15.99 -4.91
C PHE A 10 1.77 15.37 -4.78
N TYR A 11 2.80 16.20 -4.93
CA TYR A 11 4.20 15.83 -4.75
C TYR A 11 4.96 17.06 -4.26
N PRO A 12 5.62 17.01 -3.08
CA PRO A 12 6.28 18.17 -2.51
C PRO A 12 7.33 18.81 -3.42
N ALA A 13 7.61 20.08 -3.21
CA ALA A 13 8.64 20.82 -3.96
C ALA A 13 10.03 20.69 -3.33
N ASP A 14 10.09 20.53 -2.00
CA ASP A 14 11.34 20.37 -1.26
C ASP A 14 11.89 18.94 -1.35
N ASN A 15 13.21 18.81 -1.24
CA ASN A 15 13.87 17.53 -1.43
C ASN A 15 13.51 16.49 -0.35
N ALA A 16 13.23 16.92 0.88
CA ALA A 16 12.95 16.01 1.98
C ALA A 16 11.57 15.37 1.81
N GLY A 17 10.54 16.17 1.55
CA GLY A 17 9.18 15.68 1.26
C GLY A 17 9.13 14.81 0.01
N ARG A 18 9.90 15.16 -1.04
CA ARG A 18 10.04 14.31 -2.23
C ARG A 18 10.63 12.95 -1.92
N ALA A 19 11.70 12.91 -1.14
CA ALA A 19 12.34 11.67 -0.74
C ALA A 19 11.38 10.78 0.07
N GLU A 20 10.59 11.38 0.97
CA GLU A 20 9.60 10.67 1.77
C GLU A 20 8.47 10.08 0.91
N VAL A 21 7.90 10.87 -0.02
CA VAL A 21 6.90 10.36 -0.97
C VAL A 21 7.47 9.24 -1.83
N LEU A 22 8.69 9.39 -2.36
CA LEU A 22 9.32 8.36 -3.18
C LEU A 22 9.60 7.09 -2.40
N GLN A 23 10.08 7.18 -1.16
CA GLN A 23 10.32 6.04 -0.29
C GLN A 23 9.05 5.18 -0.17
N TRP A 24 7.92 5.81 0.14
CA TRP A 24 6.66 5.10 0.32
C TRP A 24 6.02 4.67 -1.00
N LEU A 25 6.20 5.43 -2.08
CA LEU A 25 5.76 5.02 -3.42
C LEU A 25 6.50 3.75 -3.88
N PHE A 26 7.82 3.68 -3.65
CA PHE A 26 8.58 2.47 -3.97
C PHE A 26 8.23 1.30 -3.04
N TRP A 27 7.97 1.55 -1.75
CA TRP A 27 7.42 0.55 -0.84
C TRP A 27 6.08 -0.01 -1.35
N GLN A 28 5.19 0.85 -1.84
CA GLN A 28 3.91 0.43 -2.43
C GLN A 28 4.13 -0.44 -3.67
N MET A 29 4.98 0.02 -4.60
CA MET A 29 5.24 -0.65 -5.88
C MET A 29 5.96 -2.00 -5.72
N ALA A 30 6.84 -2.13 -4.72
CA ALA A 30 7.65 -3.35 -4.51
C ALA A 30 7.08 -4.29 -3.44
N GLY A 31 6.28 -3.78 -2.51
CA GLY A 31 5.72 -4.53 -1.38
C GLY A 31 4.21 -4.66 -1.48
N LEU A 32 3.50 -3.59 -1.10
CA LEU A 32 2.04 -3.61 -0.94
C LEU A 32 1.31 -4.13 -2.19
N GLY A 33 1.54 -3.53 -3.35
CA GLY A 33 0.85 -3.89 -4.59
C GLY A 33 1.07 -5.35 -5.00
N PRO A 34 2.32 -5.80 -5.19
CA PRO A 34 2.60 -7.18 -5.57
C PRO A 34 2.05 -8.21 -4.58
N ILE A 35 2.23 -8.01 -3.27
CA ILE A 35 1.78 -8.97 -2.26
C ILE A 35 0.26 -9.02 -2.17
N ALA A 36 -0.42 -7.86 -2.18
CA ALA A 36 -1.87 -7.81 -2.21
C ALA A 36 -2.46 -8.52 -3.43
N GLY A 37 -1.84 -8.36 -4.61
CA GLY A 37 -2.23 -9.08 -5.81
C GLY A 37 -2.07 -10.60 -5.69
N GLN A 38 -0.99 -11.08 -5.07
CA GLN A 38 -0.81 -12.51 -4.82
C GLN A 38 -1.83 -13.04 -3.80
N ASN A 39 -2.10 -12.30 -2.73
CA ASN A 39 -3.13 -12.68 -1.75
C ASN A 39 -4.49 -12.83 -2.44
N LEU A 40 -4.95 -11.82 -3.18
CA LEU A 40 -6.23 -11.89 -3.89
C LEU A 40 -6.27 -13.06 -4.89
N HIS A 41 -5.16 -13.31 -5.61
CA HIS A 41 -5.08 -14.41 -6.53
C HIS A 41 -5.25 -15.77 -5.82
N PHE A 42 -4.44 -16.06 -4.81
CA PHE A 42 -4.45 -17.37 -4.14
C PHE A 42 -5.69 -17.58 -3.26
N SER A 43 -6.25 -16.51 -2.69
CA SER A 43 -7.43 -16.57 -1.82
C SER A 43 -8.74 -16.66 -2.59
N HIS A 44 -8.82 -16.10 -3.81
CA HIS A 44 -10.11 -15.97 -4.52
C HIS A 44 -10.12 -16.42 -5.97
N SER A 45 -8.97 -16.47 -6.65
CA SER A 45 -8.93 -16.68 -8.12
C SER A 45 -8.23 -17.96 -8.54
N ALA A 46 -7.36 -18.52 -7.69
CA ALA A 46 -6.58 -19.70 -8.02
C ALA A 46 -7.51 -20.90 -8.27
N PRO A 47 -7.33 -21.66 -9.37
CA PRO A 47 -8.22 -22.76 -9.73
C PRO A 47 -8.13 -23.96 -8.79
N LYS A 48 -7.09 -24.01 -7.96
CA LYS A 48 -6.88 -25.02 -6.93
C LYS A 48 -6.41 -24.34 -5.65
N GLU A 49 -6.98 -24.76 -4.53
CA GLU A 49 -6.52 -24.29 -3.22
C GLU A 49 -5.10 -24.78 -2.93
N LEU A 50 -4.27 -23.83 -2.49
CA LEU A 50 -2.89 -24.05 -2.09
C LEU A 50 -2.69 -23.44 -0.69
N PRO A 51 -2.99 -24.18 0.39
CA PRO A 51 -3.04 -23.62 1.75
C PRO A 51 -1.77 -22.88 2.17
N TYR A 52 -0.59 -23.40 1.78
CA TYR A 52 0.68 -22.74 2.07
C TYR A 52 0.82 -21.38 1.36
N ALA A 53 0.37 -21.28 0.10
CA ALA A 53 0.44 -20.02 -0.63
C ALA A 53 -0.51 -18.99 -0.01
N VAL A 54 -1.74 -19.40 0.31
CA VAL A 54 -2.72 -18.55 0.99
C VAL A 54 -2.15 -18.03 2.31
N ASP A 55 -1.72 -18.91 3.21
CA ASP A 55 -1.17 -18.52 4.53
C ASP A 55 0.04 -17.57 4.37
N ARG A 56 0.95 -17.87 3.43
CA ARG A 56 2.11 -17.01 3.16
C ARG A 56 1.72 -15.59 2.76
N TYR A 57 0.80 -15.45 1.80
CA TYR A 57 0.45 -14.13 1.28
C TYR A 57 -0.50 -13.36 2.19
N VAL A 58 -1.38 -14.05 2.92
CA VAL A 58 -2.19 -13.42 3.98
C VAL A 58 -1.31 -12.83 5.06
N ARG A 59 -0.38 -13.61 5.63
CA ARG A 59 0.54 -13.11 6.67
C ARG A 59 1.40 -11.94 6.21
N GLU A 60 1.88 -11.98 4.96
CA GLU A 60 2.68 -10.87 4.42
C GLU A 60 1.82 -9.63 4.14
N THR A 61 0.56 -9.79 3.72
CA THR A 61 -0.39 -8.67 3.64
C THR A 61 -0.64 -8.06 5.02
N GLU A 62 -0.90 -8.87 6.04
CA GLU A 62 -1.09 -8.42 7.43
C GLU A 62 0.14 -7.65 7.93
N ARG A 63 1.36 -8.15 7.66
CA ARG A 63 2.60 -7.47 8.04
C ARG A 63 2.72 -6.10 7.38
N LEU A 64 2.39 -5.99 6.09
CA LEU A 64 2.44 -4.73 5.34
C LEU A 64 1.38 -3.73 5.82
N PHE A 65 0.19 -4.20 6.18
CA PHE A 65 -0.82 -3.37 6.84
C PHE A 65 -0.35 -2.91 8.22
N GLY A 66 0.28 -3.76 9.03
CA GLY A 66 0.87 -3.34 10.30
C GLY A 66 1.93 -2.24 10.14
N VAL A 67 2.75 -2.28 9.08
CA VAL A 67 3.70 -1.20 8.76
C VAL A 67 2.98 0.11 8.42
N LEU A 68 1.91 0.02 7.63
CA LEU A 68 1.11 1.18 7.24
C LEU A 68 0.34 1.78 8.43
N GLU A 69 -0.24 0.93 9.27
CA GLU A 69 -0.96 1.29 10.50
C GLU A 69 -0.03 2.05 11.45
N GLN A 70 1.16 1.48 11.72
CA GLN A 70 2.17 2.16 12.53
C GLN A 70 2.58 3.51 11.93
N ARG A 71 2.64 3.61 10.59
CA ARG A 71 2.97 4.86 9.91
C ARG A 71 1.87 5.91 10.06
N LEU A 72 0.61 5.52 10.03
CA LEU A 72 -0.55 6.42 10.07
C LEU A 72 -1.03 6.75 11.49
N ARG A 73 -0.55 6.04 12.53
CA ARG A 73 -0.96 6.24 13.93
C ARG A 73 -1.03 7.70 14.40
N GLU A 74 -0.10 8.53 13.96
CA GLU A 74 -0.02 9.96 14.32
C GLU A 74 0.02 10.87 13.07
N ARG A 75 -0.46 10.35 11.93
CA ARG A 75 -0.38 11.04 10.63
C ARG A 75 -1.69 10.89 9.86
N GLU A 76 -2.17 11.99 9.32
CA GLU A 76 -3.36 11.95 8.46
C GLU A 76 -3.07 11.27 7.11
N PHE A 77 -1.88 11.50 6.54
CA PHE A 77 -1.45 10.90 5.27
C PHE A 77 -0.05 10.30 5.35
N ILE A 78 0.26 9.39 4.41
CA ILE A 78 1.44 8.53 4.45
C ILE A 78 2.74 9.35 4.47
N ALA A 79 2.79 10.47 3.74
CA ALA A 79 3.98 11.31 3.59
C ALA A 79 3.75 12.75 4.07
N GLY A 80 2.96 12.93 5.14
CA GLY A 80 2.62 14.25 5.69
C GLY A 80 1.30 14.75 5.11
N ASP A 81 1.36 15.53 4.03
CA ASP A 81 0.18 15.97 3.28
C ASP A 81 -0.25 14.91 2.27
N TYR A 82 -1.53 14.98 1.84
CA TYR A 82 -2.06 14.08 0.81
C TYR A 82 -1.26 14.16 -0.49
N SER A 83 -0.84 13.00 -0.98
CA SER A 83 0.11 12.90 -2.09
C SER A 83 -0.18 11.72 -3.02
N ILE A 84 0.64 11.57 -4.05
CA ILE A 84 0.56 10.42 -4.96
C ILE A 84 0.77 9.07 -4.27
N VAL A 85 1.39 9.01 -3.09
CA VAL A 85 1.54 7.72 -2.41
C VAL A 85 0.22 7.27 -1.78
N ASP A 86 -0.57 8.19 -1.26
CA ASP A 86 -1.91 7.90 -0.74
C ASP A 86 -2.81 7.40 -1.88
N MET A 87 -2.75 8.05 -3.04
CA MET A 87 -3.43 7.60 -4.27
C MET A 87 -2.99 6.20 -4.72
N ALA A 88 -1.72 5.85 -4.53
CA ALA A 88 -1.18 4.56 -4.95
C ALA A 88 -1.52 3.43 -3.97
N CYS A 89 -1.54 3.71 -2.68
CA CYS A 89 -1.83 2.74 -1.62
C CYS A 89 -3.33 2.51 -1.45
N TYR A 90 -4.16 3.57 -1.48
CA TYR A 90 -5.58 3.50 -1.15
C TYR A 90 -6.37 2.44 -1.94
N PRO A 91 -6.21 2.30 -3.27
CA PRO A 91 -6.94 1.28 -4.03
C PRO A 91 -6.66 -0.14 -3.50
N TRP A 92 -5.42 -0.44 -3.13
CA TRP A 92 -5.08 -1.75 -2.56
C TRP A 92 -5.70 -1.94 -1.17
N ILE A 93 -5.62 -0.94 -0.29
CA ILE A 93 -6.17 -1.03 1.07
C ILE A 93 -7.69 -1.21 1.03
N SER A 94 -8.37 -0.44 0.17
CA SER A 94 -9.83 -0.45 0.05
C SER A 94 -10.39 -1.81 -0.38
N LEU A 95 -9.59 -2.64 -1.07
CA LEU A 95 -9.98 -4.01 -1.44
C LEU A 95 -10.06 -4.94 -0.23
N PHE A 96 -9.30 -4.68 0.83
CA PHE A 96 -9.25 -5.52 2.04
C PHE A 96 -10.10 -4.99 3.18
N SER A 97 -10.56 -3.73 3.13
CA SER A 97 -11.50 -3.18 4.12
C SER A 97 -12.80 -4.00 4.25
N PRO A 98 -13.41 -4.52 3.16
CA PRO A 98 -14.55 -5.45 3.25
C PRO A 98 -14.16 -6.87 3.66
N LEU A 99 -12.88 -7.24 3.59
CA LEU A 99 -12.38 -8.61 3.78
C LEU A 99 -12.05 -8.96 5.24
N SER A 100 -12.45 -8.12 6.21
CA SER A 100 -12.33 -8.42 7.65
C SER A 100 -10.88 -8.65 8.14
N ILE A 101 -9.90 -8.01 7.51
CA ILE A 101 -8.61 -7.80 8.18
C ILE A 101 -8.81 -6.62 9.12
N PRO A 102 -8.66 -6.77 10.45
CA PRO A 102 -8.79 -5.66 11.38
C PRO A 102 -7.74 -4.62 11.02
N ILE A 103 -8.21 -3.46 10.57
CA ILE A 103 -7.44 -2.23 10.55
C ILE A 103 -8.07 -1.43 11.68
N ASP A 104 -7.41 -1.46 12.82
CA ASP A 104 -7.87 -0.83 14.07
C ASP A 104 -7.73 0.69 14.00
#